data_AF-A0A4S3JX16-F1
#
_entry.id   AF-A0A4S3JX16-F1
#
_cell.length_a   1.000
_cell.length_b   1.000
_cell.length_c   1.000
_cell.angle_alpha   90.00
_cell.angle_beta   90.00
_cell.angle_gamma   90.00
#
_symmetry.space_group_name_H-M   'P 1'
#
loop_
_entity.id
_entity.type
_entity.pdbx_description
1 polymer ?
#
loop_
_entity_poly.entity_id
_entity_poly.type
_entity_poly.pdbx_seq_one_letter_code
_entity_poly.pdbx_strand_id
1 'polypeptide(L)'
;MPDAEPGEEVYMSYGPHSNDFLLVEYGFYLDVNASDSIYLDDIIFQSLTAEQKKELVLREYFGNYEVTAEGVSSNVELVACLKYMSLRDWRKYILGQSDRNVDPQKTAGIICDWIRTYLTESEVTIKSIQNAMDNMPVASGNAAISAKQERERLNMVLGRWIQIRHLCGKALKSHGIKYSD
;
A
#
# COMPACT_ATOMS: atom_id res chain seq x y z
N MET A 1 8.65 3.07 -31.44
CA MET A 1 7.42 3.82 -31.11
C MET A 1 6.25 2.92 -31.44
N PRO A 2 5.17 2.90 -30.65
CA PRO A 2 4.01 2.10 -31.04
C PRO A 2 3.41 2.67 -32.32
N ASP A 3 3.00 1.79 -33.23
CA ASP A 3 2.26 2.15 -34.43
C ASP A 3 0.82 2.51 -34.00
N ALA A 4 0.55 3.79 -33.78
CA ALA A 4 -0.80 4.28 -33.50
C ALA A 4 -1.47 4.72 -34.80
N GLU A 5 -2.73 4.31 -35.02
CA GLU A 5 -3.46 4.73 -36.21
C GLU A 5 -3.90 6.21 -36.13
N PRO A 6 -4.05 6.90 -37.29
CA PRO A 6 -4.51 8.29 -37.29
C PRO A 6 -5.88 8.44 -36.62
N GLY A 7 -5.91 9.11 -35.46
CA GLY A 7 -7.11 9.32 -34.67
C GLY A 7 -7.13 8.56 -33.34
N GLU A 8 -6.16 7.67 -33.09
CA GLU A 8 -5.98 7.02 -31.79
C GLU A 8 -5.16 7.90 -30.84
N GLU A 9 -5.56 7.91 -29.57
CA GLU A 9 -4.78 8.54 -28.50
C GLU A 9 -3.49 7.76 -28.28
N VAL A 10 -2.35 8.41 -28.49
CA VAL A 10 -1.03 7.82 -28.19
C VAL A 10 -0.78 7.93 -26.69
N TYR A 11 -0.96 6.82 -25.98
CA TYR A 11 -0.62 6.71 -24.56
C TYR A 11 0.89 6.58 -24.40
N MET A 12 1.52 7.58 -23.79
CA MET A 12 2.92 7.50 -23.36
C MET A 12 2.98 6.89 -21.95
N SER A 13 3.73 5.81 -21.76
CA SER A 13 4.01 5.30 -20.41
C SER A 13 4.90 6.30 -19.67
N TYR A 14 4.38 6.87 -18.58
CA TYR A 14 5.13 7.75 -17.68
C TYR A 14 6.19 7.02 -16.85
N GLY A 15 6.25 5.68 -16.95
CA GLY A 15 7.07 4.81 -16.11
C GLY A 15 6.21 3.96 -15.18
N PRO A 16 6.81 3.02 -14.42
CA PRO A 16 6.10 2.21 -13.44
C PRO A 16 5.75 3.07 -12.21
N HIS A 17 4.57 3.67 -12.22
CA HIS A 17 4.07 4.50 -11.13
C HIS A 17 2.88 3.85 -10.44
N SER A 18 2.86 3.89 -9.11
CA SER A 18 1.70 3.47 -8.32
C SER A 18 0.53 4.44 -8.52
N ASN A 19 -0.68 3.98 -8.27
CA ASN A 19 -1.85 4.85 -8.34
C ASN A 19 -1.84 5.95 -7.27
N ASP A 20 -1.13 5.76 -6.15
CA ASP A 20 -0.93 6.83 -5.15
C ASP A 20 -0.06 7.96 -5.71
N PHE A 21 1.02 7.62 -6.40
CA PHE A 21 1.88 8.61 -7.07
C PHE A 21 1.10 9.36 -8.15
N LEU A 22 0.36 8.64 -9.01
CA LEU A 22 -0.45 9.25 -10.06
C LEU A 22 -1.50 10.21 -9.47
N LEU A 23 -2.14 9.82 -8.36
CA LEU A 23 -3.18 10.63 -7.74
C LEU A 23 -2.61 11.92 -7.13
N VAL A 24 -1.46 11.86 -6.46
CA VAL A 24 -0.84 13.02 -5.83
C VAL A 24 -0.24 13.98 -6.85
N GLU A 25 0.49 13.46 -7.83
CA GLU A 25 1.24 14.29 -8.78
C GLU A 25 0.39 14.76 -9.96
N TYR A 26 -0.59 13.96 -10.38
CA TYR A 26 -1.37 14.21 -11.60
C TYR A 26 -2.88 14.29 -11.37
N GLY A 27 -3.38 13.98 -10.16
CA GLY A 27 -4.80 14.09 -9.83
C GLY A 27 -5.69 13.01 -10.46
N PHE A 28 -5.13 11.87 -10.87
CA PHE A 28 -5.89 10.72 -11.37
C PHE A 28 -5.20 9.40 -11.01
N TYR A 29 -5.90 8.29 -11.16
CA TYR A 29 -5.31 6.95 -11.12
C TYR A 29 -5.91 6.10 -12.25
N LEU A 30 -5.28 4.96 -12.55
CA LEU A 30 -5.79 4.04 -13.56
C LEU A 30 -6.64 2.95 -12.90
N ASP A 31 -7.78 2.59 -13.50
CA ASP A 31 -8.64 1.51 -13.01
C ASP A 31 -7.91 0.16 -12.97
N VAL A 32 -7.06 -0.07 -13.98
CA VAL A 32 -6.18 -1.23 -14.09
C VAL A 32 -4.75 -0.73 -14.25
N ASN A 33 -3.96 -0.84 -13.18
CA ASN A 33 -2.54 -0.51 -13.20
C ASN A 33 -1.72 -1.76 -12.81
N ALA A 34 -0.90 -2.25 -13.75
CA ALA A 34 -0.03 -3.40 -13.52
C ALA A 34 1.12 -3.07 -12.56
N SER A 35 1.49 -1.79 -12.44
CA SER A 35 2.52 -1.28 -11.53
C SER A 35 1.91 -0.69 -10.26
N ASP A 36 0.66 -1.00 -9.93
CA ASP A 36 0.06 -0.51 -8.69
C ASP A 36 0.71 -1.16 -7.47
N SER A 37 0.94 -0.35 -6.46
CA SER A 37 1.51 -0.76 -5.19
C SER A 37 0.97 0.11 -4.06
N ILE A 38 1.11 -0.42 -2.85
CA ILE A 38 0.77 0.27 -1.61
C ILE A 38 1.94 0.17 -0.65
N TYR A 39 2.03 1.12 0.28
CA TYR A 39 3.11 1.21 1.25
C TYR A 39 2.58 0.97 2.66
N LEU A 40 3.24 0.07 3.40
CA LEU A 40 2.89 -0.28 4.79
C LEU A 40 3.66 0.54 5.83
N ASP A 41 4.40 1.56 5.41
CA ASP A 41 5.25 2.43 6.22
C ASP A 41 4.58 2.85 7.54
N ASP A 42 3.42 3.49 7.48
CA ASP A 42 2.74 4.00 8.69
C ASP A 42 2.34 2.87 9.65
N ILE A 43 1.85 1.74 9.13
CA ILE A 43 1.40 0.59 9.93
C ILE A 43 2.60 -0.11 10.58
N ILE A 44 3.66 -0.35 9.80
CA ILE A 44 4.88 -0.96 10.28
C ILE A 44 5.51 -0.04 11.34
N PHE A 45 5.59 1.26 11.10
CA PHE A 45 6.14 2.21 12.07
C PHE A 45 5.33 2.23 13.37
N GLN A 46 4.01 2.13 13.34
CA GLN A 46 3.22 2.02 14.56
C GLN A 46 3.51 0.74 15.34
N SER A 47 3.92 -0.33 14.66
CA SER A 47 4.25 -1.62 15.29
C SER A 47 5.67 -1.72 15.87
N LEU A 48 6.57 -0.78 15.54
CA LEU A 48 7.99 -0.83 15.91
C LEU A 48 8.33 0.05 17.11
N THR A 49 9.28 -0.41 17.93
CA THR A 49 9.83 0.41 19.03
C THR A 49 10.76 1.51 18.49
N ALA A 50 11.03 2.53 19.30
CA ALA A 50 11.96 3.59 18.94
C ALA A 50 13.39 3.08 18.66
N GLU A 51 13.82 2.02 19.36
CA GLU A 51 15.13 1.39 19.15
C GLU A 51 15.19 0.67 17.79
N GLN A 52 14.13 -0.09 17.45
CA GLN A 52 14.02 -0.76 16.15
C GLN A 52 14.04 0.24 15.00
N LYS A 53 13.29 1.36 15.12
CA LYS A 53 13.30 2.42 14.10
C LYS A 53 14.69 3.03 13.90
N LYS A 54 15.42 3.31 14.99
CA LYS A 54 16.80 3.83 14.92
C LYS A 54 17.74 2.86 14.22
N GLU A 55 17.61 1.56 14.48
CA GLU A 55 18.43 0.55 13.81
C GLU A 55 18.15 0.52 12.29
N LEU A 56 16.88 0.61 11.89
CA LEU A 56 16.50 0.65 10.48
C LEU A 56 17.06 1.88 9.77
N VAL A 57 17.04 3.05 10.42
CA VAL A 57 17.66 4.28 9.88
C VAL A 57 19.17 4.10 9.71
N LEU A 58 19.86 3.58 10.73
CA LEU A 58 21.31 3.38 10.71
C LEU A 58 21.78 2.43 9.59
N ARG A 59 20.90 1.53 9.16
CA ARG A 59 21.19 0.47 8.18
C ARG A 59 20.54 0.72 6.81
N GLU A 60 19.94 1.89 6.61
CA GLU A 60 19.26 2.27 5.36
C GLU A 60 18.08 1.36 4.97
N TYR A 61 17.44 0.74 5.95
CA TYR A 61 16.21 -0.08 5.78
C TYR A 61 14.96 0.63 6.31
N PHE A 62 15.01 1.95 6.53
CA PHE A 62 13.89 2.70 7.05
C PHE A 62 12.94 3.14 5.91
N GLY A 63 11.76 2.53 5.89
CA GLY A 63 10.67 2.85 4.96
C GLY A 63 10.74 2.11 3.63
N ASN A 64 9.93 2.55 2.66
CA ASN A 64 9.72 1.91 1.36
C ASN A 64 9.23 0.46 1.52
N TYR A 65 8.24 0.26 2.38
CA TYR A 65 7.68 -1.06 2.67
C TYR A 65 6.56 -1.37 1.69
N GLU A 66 6.95 -1.64 0.45
CA GLU A 66 6.04 -1.82 -0.67
C GLU A 66 5.37 -3.20 -0.67
N VAL A 67 4.09 -3.21 -1.06
CA VAL A 67 3.27 -4.38 -1.36
C VAL A 67 2.61 -4.21 -2.71
N THR A 68 2.76 -5.21 -3.56
CA THR A 68 2.14 -5.29 -4.90
C THR A 68 1.19 -6.48 -4.97
N ALA A 69 0.54 -6.66 -6.12
CA ALA A 69 -0.27 -7.85 -6.36
C ALA A 69 0.55 -9.16 -6.38
N GLU A 70 1.86 -9.07 -6.64
CA GLU A 70 2.77 -10.21 -6.76
C GLU A 70 3.37 -10.64 -5.42
N GLY A 71 3.44 -9.72 -4.45
CA GLY A 71 4.01 -10.00 -3.15
C GLY A 71 4.42 -8.75 -2.39
N VAL A 72 5.28 -8.95 -1.40
CA VAL A 72 5.85 -7.87 -0.59
C VAL A 72 7.31 -7.69 -0.98
N SER A 73 7.83 -6.47 -0.83
CA SER A 73 9.26 -6.21 -1.01
C SER A 73 10.11 -6.91 0.06
N SER A 74 11.38 -7.18 -0.24
CA SER A 74 12.32 -7.76 0.73
C SER A 74 12.46 -6.91 1.99
N ASN A 75 12.28 -5.59 1.91
CA ASN A 75 12.30 -4.70 3.08
C ASN A 75 11.20 -5.07 4.09
N VAL A 76 10.01 -5.42 3.61
CA VAL A 76 8.90 -5.87 4.47
C VAL A 76 9.28 -7.15 5.22
N GLU A 77 9.90 -8.11 4.53
CA GLU A 77 10.36 -9.37 5.15
C GLU A 77 11.47 -9.13 6.19
N LEU A 78 12.45 -8.27 5.86
CA LEU A 78 13.52 -7.89 6.77
C LEU A 78 12.98 -7.26 8.05
N VAL A 79 12.02 -6.33 7.93
CA VAL A 79 11.42 -5.67 9.09
C VAL A 79 10.50 -6.60 9.87
N ALA A 80 9.83 -7.55 9.21
CA ALA A 80 9.10 -8.61 9.90
C ALA A 80 10.01 -9.49 10.74
N CYS A 81 11.23 -9.80 10.27
CA CYS A 81 12.23 -10.53 11.06
C CYS A 81 12.65 -9.76 12.33
N LEU A 82 12.73 -8.43 12.24
CA LEU A 82 13.10 -7.56 13.38
C LEU A 82 12.11 -7.65 14.55
N LYS A 83 10.88 -8.09 14.31
CA LYS A 83 9.83 -8.19 15.33
C LYS A 83 9.98 -9.38 16.28
N TYR A 84 10.71 -10.41 15.89
CA TYR A 84 10.89 -11.62 16.72
C TYR A 84 12.34 -12.02 16.95
N MET A 85 13.29 -11.46 16.20
CA MET A 85 14.73 -11.66 16.42
C MET A 85 15.31 -10.68 17.44
N SER A 86 16.43 -11.07 18.06
CA SER A 86 17.28 -10.09 18.73
C SER A 86 17.93 -9.16 17.70
N LEU A 87 18.24 -7.91 18.07
CA LEU A 87 18.96 -6.97 17.19
C LEU A 87 20.29 -7.55 16.69
N ARG A 88 20.97 -8.35 17.51
CA ARG A 88 22.23 -9.01 17.13
C ARG A 88 22.03 -10.01 16.00
N ASP A 89 20.99 -10.83 16.08
CA ASP A 89 20.72 -11.86 15.09
C ASP A 89 20.15 -11.25 13.80
N TRP A 90 19.28 -10.26 13.94
CA TRP A 90 18.78 -9.49 12.80
C TRP A 90 19.91 -8.81 12.02
N ARG A 91 20.89 -8.20 12.71
CA ARG A 91 22.10 -7.63 12.07
C ARG A 91 22.91 -8.67 11.28
N LYS A 92 23.06 -9.89 11.82
CA LYS A 92 23.75 -10.97 11.08
C LYS A 92 22.97 -11.38 9.85
N TYR A 93 21.63 -11.41 9.96
CA TYR A 93 20.75 -11.75 8.86
C TYR A 93 20.84 -10.75 7.69
N ILE A 94 20.70 -9.44 7.96
CA ILE A 94 20.80 -8.40 6.90
C ILE A 94 22.19 -8.30 6.26
N LEU A 95 23.24 -8.77 6.96
CA LEU A 95 24.61 -8.84 6.43
C LEU A 95 24.90 -10.16 5.69
N GLY A 96 23.90 -11.04 5.54
CA GLY A 96 24.05 -12.36 4.91
C GLY A 96 24.92 -13.35 5.70
N GLN A 97 25.17 -13.08 6.98
CA GLN A 97 26.07 -13.90 7.83
C GLN A 97 25.37 -15.12 8.44
N SER A 98 24.04 -15.08 8.61
CA SER A 98 23.25 -16.18 9.15
C SER A 98 21.75 -15.97 8.92
N ASP A 99 21.07 -17.00 8.43
CA ASP A 99 19.61 -17.10 8.26
C ASP A 99 18.95 -18.04 9.28
N ARG A 100 19.73 -18.71 10.13
CA ARG A 100 19.26 -19.74 11.09
C ARG A 100 18.12 -19.34 12.01
N ASN A 101 17.97 -18.04 12.28
CA ASN A 101 16.93 -17.53 13.16
C ASN A 101 15.70 -17.02 12.39
N VAL A 102 15.69 -17.12 11.07
CA VAL A 102 14.54 -16.76 10.23
C VAL A 102 13.48 -17.84 10.37
N ASP A 103 12.29 -17.42 10.73
CA ASP A 103 11.11 -18.26 10.83
C ASP A 103 10.10 -17.81 9.76
N PRO A 104 9.98 -18.54 8.63
CA PRO A 104 9.08 -18.16 7.54
C PRO A 104 7.62 -18.02 7.98
N GLN A 105 7.17 -18.87 8.91
CA GLN A 105 5.78 -18.85 9.38
C GLN A 105 5.52 -17.61 10.25
N LYS A 106 6.43 -17.27 11.16
CA LYS A 106 6.31 -16.02 11.95
C LYS A 106 6.42 -14.79 11.05
N THR A 107 7.34 -14.81 10.10
CA THR A 107 7.53 -13.71 9.15
C THR A 107 6.25 -13.46 8.35
N ALA A 108 5.68 -14.52 7.75
CA ALA A 108 4.42 -14.44 7.02
C ALA A 108 3.24 -14.02 7.91
N GLY A 109 3.16 -14.53 9.14
CA GLY A 109 2.13 -14.16 10.10
C GLY A 109 2.12 -12.65 10.41
N ILE A 110 3.29 -12.09 10.70
CA ILE A 110 3.46 -10.66 11.00
C ILE A 110 3.09 -9.78 9.81
N ILE A 111 3.52 -10.18 8.61
CA ILE A 111 3.19 -9.47 7.37
C ILE A 111 1.68 -9.50 7.11
N CYS A 112 1.05 -10.67 7.28
CA CYS A 112 -0.40 -10.79 7.16
C CYS A 112 -1.13 -9.92 8.17
N ASP A 113 -0.63 -9.79 9.39
CA ASP A 113 -1.23 -8.92 10.40
C ASP A 113 -1.15 -7.44 10.00
N TRP A 114 -0.02 -6.97 9.47
CA TRP A 114 0.08 -5.60 8.93
C TRP A 114 -0.86 -5.36 7.76
N ILE A 115 -0.95 -6.30 6.81
CA ILE A 115 -1.87 -6.16 5.67
C ILE A 115 -3.33 -6.19 6.14
N ARG A 116 -3.68 -7.00 7.15
CA ARG A 116 -5.04 -7.02 7.75
C ARG A 116 -5.37 -5.71 8.46
N THR A 117 -4.40 -5.11 9.16
CA THR A 117 -4.57 -3.77 9.73
C THR A 117 -4.92 -2.78 8.62
N TYR A 118 -4.15 -2.77 7.52
CA TYR A 118 -4.43 -1.82 6.43
C TYR A 118 -5.77 -2.08 5.75
N LEU A 119 -6.11 -3.36 5.54
CA LEU A 119 -7.40 -3.76 5.00
C LEU A 119 -8.54 -3.20 5.87
N THR A 120 -8.43 -3.33 7.19
CA THR A 120 -9.44 -2.83 8.13
C THR A 120 -9.55 -1.31 8.08
N GLU A 121 -8.42 -0.60 8.08
CA GLU A 121 -8.38 0.86 7.95
C GLU A 121 -9.01 1.33 6.63
N SER A 122 -8.75 0.62 5.52
CA SER A 122 -9.35 0.92 4.23
C SER A 122 -10.88 0.75 4.26
N GLU A 123 -11.40 -0.30 4.88
CA GLU A 123 -12.84 -0.54 5.00
C GLU A 123 -13.54 0.52 5.85
N VAL A 124 -12.92 0.93 6.96
CA VAL A 124 -13.43 2.02 7.82
C VAL A 124 -13.44 3.34 7.06
N THR A 125 -12.40 3.62 6.28
CA THR A 125 -12.26 4.86 5.52
C THR A 125 -13.27 4.91 4.37
N ILE A 126 -13.46 3.82 3.63
CA ILE A 126 -14.49 3.69 2.59
C ILE A 126 -15.86 4.02 3.16
N LYS A 127 -16.24 3.43 4.30
CA LYS A 127 -17.53 3.70 4.96
C LYS A 127 -17.65 5.16 5.38
N SER A 128 -16.59 5.74 5.92
CA SER A 128 -16.58 7.15 6.34
C SER A 128 -16.80 8.10 5.16
N ILE A 129 -16.17 7.84 4.01
CA ILE A 129 -16.33 8.63 2.79
C ILE A 129 -17.75 8.49 2.24
N GLN A 130 -18.28 7.27 2.16
CA GLN A 130 -19.66 7.02 1.73
C GLN A 130 -20.67 7.77 2.61
N ASN A 131 -20.52 7.69 3.93
CA ASN A 131 -21.35 8.42 4.87
C ASN A 131 -21.26 9.94 4.67
N ALA A 132 -20.06 10.48 4.43
CA ALA A 132 -19.88 11.91 4.15
C ALA A 132 -20.60 12.34 2.86
N MET A 133 -20.57 11.49 1.82
CA MET A 133 -21.26 11.74 0.55
C MET A 133 -22.79 11.66 0.65
N ASP A 134 -23.32 10.78 1.49
CA ASP A 134 -24.76 10.61 1.71
C ASP A 134 -25.34 11.77 2.54
N ASN A 135 -24.55 12.33 3.44
CA ASN A 135 -24.93 13.47 4.29
C ASN A 135 -24.68 14.84 3.63
N MET A 136 -24.26 14.86 2.36
CA MET A 136 -23.93 16.10 1.66
C MET A 136 -25.20 16.93 1.39
N PRO A 137 -25.22 18.24 1.71
CA PRO A 137 -26.41 19.06 1.54
C PRO A 137 -26.74 19.26 0.05
N VAL A 138 -28.04 19.31 -0.26
CA VAL A 138 -28.52 19.66 -1.60
C VAL A 138 -28.28 21.15 -1.81
N ALA A 139 -27.18 21.47 -2.48
CA ALA A 139 -26.81 22.84 -2.77
C ALA A 139 -27.52 23.36 -4.04
N SER A 140 -27.79 24.67 -4.08
CA SER A 140 -28.42 25.36 -5.22
C SER A 140 -27.59 26.56 -5.66
N GLY A 141 -27.70 26.96 -6.93
CA GLY A 141 -26.94 28.08 -7.50
C GLY A 141 -25.43 27.82 -7.49
N ASN A 142 -24.61 28.83 -7.17
CA ASN A 142 -23.14 28.70 -7.15
C ASN A 142 -22.63 27.65 -6.15
N ALA A 143 -23.37 27.39 -5.07
CA ALA A 143 -23.04 26.33 -4.12
C ALA A 143 -23.20 24.92 -4.72
N ALA A 144 -24.08 24.75 -5.73
CA ALA A 144 -24.26 23.47 -6.42
C ALA A 144 -23.01 23.06 -7.20
N ILE A 145 -22.30 24.03 -7.79
CA ILE A 145 -21.05 23.78 -8.53
C ILE A 145 -19.96 23.31 -7.56
N SER A 146 -19.82 23.97 -6.41
CA SER A 146 -18.86 23.56 -5.36
C SER A 146 -19.17 22.17 -4.80
N ALA A 147 -20.44 21.88 -4.50
CA ALA A 147 -20.87 20.58 -4.00
C ALA A 147 -20.64 19.47 -5.03
N LYS A 148 -20.85 19.75 -6.31
CA LYS A 148 -20.54 18.81 -7.40
C LYS A 148 -19.03 18.49 -7.44
N GLN A 149 -18.17 19.50 -7.41
CA GLN A 149 -16.71 19.31 -7.42
C GLN A 149 -16.22 18.54 -6.20
N GLU A 150 -16.76 18.82 -5.02
CA GLU A 150 -16.42 18.09 -3.81
C GLU A 150 -16.89 16.62 -3.88
N ARG A 151 -18.08 16.36 -4.42
CA ARG A 151 -18.54 14.98 -4.67
C ARG A 151 -17.66 14.23 -5.68
N GLU A 152 -17.17 14.90 -6.72
CA GLU A 152 -16.22 14.31 -7.68
C GLU A 152 -14.89 13.96 -7.00
N ARG A 153 -14.37 14.83 -6.12
CA ARG A 153 -13.16 14.54 -5.33
C ARG A 153 -13.37 13.37 -4.38
N LEU A 154 -14.51 13.32 -3.67
CA LEU A 154 -14.84 12.20 -2.78
C LEU A 154 -14.97 10.88 -3.55
N ASN A 155 -15.60 10.89 -4.73
CA ASN A 155 -15.66 9.73 -5.61
C ASN A 155 -14.27 9.24 -6.05
N MET A 156 -13.38 10.17 -6.40
CA MET A 156 -12.01 9.85 -6.79
C MET A 156 -11.26 9.16 -5.63
N VAL A 157 -11.27 9.78 -4.45
CA VAL A 157 -10.60 9.22 -3.26
C VAL A 157 -11.24 7.89 -2.83
N LEU A 158 -12.57 7.78 -2.89
CA LEU A 158 -13.30 6.54 -2.62
C LEU A 158 -12.85 5.40 -3.54
N GLY A 159 -12.76 5.66 -4.83
CA GLY A 159 -12.32 4.65 -5.80
C GLY A 159 -10.88 4.19 -5.54
N ARG A 160 -9.96 5.10 -5.17
CA ARG A 160 -8.61 4.71 -4.77
C ARG A 160 -8.61 3.83 -3.52
N TRP A 161 -9.39 4.16 -2.50
CA TRP A 161 -9.49 3.31 -1.30
C TRP A 161 -10.06 1.91 -1.60
N ILE A 162 -10.97 1.80 -2.57
CA ILE A 162 -11.47 0.50 -3.04
C ILE A 162 -10.34 -0.31 -3.71
N GLN A 163 -9.47 0.33 -4.49
CA GLN A 163 -8.29 -0.33 -5.08
C GLN A 163 -7.32 -0.80 -4.00
N ILE A 164 -7.02 0.03 -3.01
CA ILE A 164 -6.16 -0.34 -1.85
C ILE A 164 -6.73 -1.56 -1.13
N ARG A 165 -8.03 -1.54 -0.81
CA ARG A 165 -8.72 -2.69 -0.17
C ARG A 165 -8.55 -3.97 -0.99
N HIS A 166 -8.70 -3.87 -2.31
CA HIS A 166 -8.54 -5.01 -3.21
C HIS A 166 -7.10 -5.52 -3.28
N LEU A 167 -6.11 -4.62 -3.31
CA LEU A 167 -4.69 -4.98 -3.26
C LEU A 167 -4.34 -5.68 -1.95
N CYS A 168 -4.78 -5.16 -0.80
CA CYS A 168 -4.61 -5.84 0.50
C CYS A 168 -5.23 -7.24 0.48
N GLY A 169 -6.45 -7.38 -0.04
CA GLY A 169 -7.13 -8.67 -0.15
C GLY A 169 -6.41 -9.66 -1.07
N LYS A 170 -5.83 -9.19 -2.17
CA LYS A 170 -4.98 -10.01 -3.06
C LYS A 170 -3.69 -10.42 -2.37
N ALA A 171 -2.99 -9.48 -1.75
CA ALA A 171 -1.73 -9.73 -1.05
C ALA A 171 -1.90 -10.77 0.07
N LEU A 172 -3.01 -10.71 0.83
CA LEU A 172 -3.34 -11.73 1.85
C LEU A 172 -3.57 -13.12 1.27
N LYS A 173 -4.21 -13.23 0.11
CA LYS A 173 -4.41 -14.53 -0.57
C LYS A 173 -3.07 -15.08 -1.07
N SER A 174 -2.26 -14.24 -1.71
CA SER A 174 -0.94 -14.64 -2.23
C SER A 174 0.03 -15.06 -1.11
N HIS A 175 -0.03 -14.43 0.06
CA HIS A 175 0.81 -14.78 1.22
C HIS A 175 0.24 -15.90 2.09
N GLY A 176 -1.08 -16.00 2.21
CA GLY A 176 -1.76 -17.02 3.02
C GLY A 176 -1.78 -18.42 2.41
N ILE A 177 -1.70 -18.55 1.08
CA ILE A 177 -1.72 -19.86 0.38
C ILE A 177 -0.35 -20.54 0.39
N LYS A 178 0.76 -19.81 0.60
CA LYS A 178 2.12 -20.39 0.49
C LYS A 178 2.55 -21.32 1.63
N TYR A 179 1.72 -21.55 2.65
CA TYR A 179 2.12 -22.30 3.86
C TYR A 179 1.12 -23.38 4.29
N SER A 180 0.32 -23.89 3.36
CA SER A 180 -0.49 -25.11 3.56
C SER A 180 0.04 -26.22 2.66
N ASP A 181 1.12 -26.87 3.09
CA ASP A 181 1.48 -28.26 2.76
C ASP A 181 2.48 -28.79 3.80
#